data_AF-A0A955WG46-F1
#
_entry.id   AF-A0A955WG46-F1
#
_cell.length_a   1.000
_cell.length_b   1.000
_cell.length_c   1.000
_cell.angle_alpha   90.00
_cell.angle_beta   90.00
_cell.angle_gamma   90.00
#
_symmetry.space_group_name_H-M   'P 1'
#
loop_
_entity.id
_entity.type
_entity.pdbx_description
1 polymer ?
#
loop_
_entity_poly.entity_id
_entity_poly.type
_entity_poly.pdbx_seq_one_letter_code
_entity_poly.pdbx_strand_id
1 'polypeptide(L)'
;MTRPGLVATLLSAFALAAASASAQTSPDPDEGSRCVSDKVELSPTRYLRALSLDLRGDVPTAEELAEVAQRGEVPQSLIDEWLDTDAFAEQVVRHHRGLLWNNIDNLRLLNVNATLSRTPEGLHWRRNPARFYRGANVPCADRPARLGPDGEILTDRDGLEGYVEVAPYWDPTTSLKVCAFDAQEAEFSPEGTDCRTNAGDNDTGCGCGPELRYCTFGNVDLAINRGMRDALDRLLFDLFRRDAPYTELFTTRKAFINGPLAYFWTYLTRRNRGLLFEPKAVDMATVPEMHYYQEGTWVEVTLPPEHAGILTRPAFLLRFQTNRARANRFYDAFLCQPFNPPDGGLPVADEAAARDPDLQLRAGCKYCHSLLEPAAAHWGRWTEQGIGYLDPATFPPQRADCERCGLTGQGCSTECRQFYLVRSLSPQEDAFIGMLNAYKFRREDHVR
;
A
#
# COMPACT_ATOMS: atom_id res chain seq x y z
N MET A 1 -32.32 -51.61 49.70
CA MET A 1 -32.97 -52.87 49.27
C MET A 1 -33.62 -52.61 47.91
N THR A 2 -33.43 -53.57 46.98
CA THR A 2 -34.07 -53.75 45.65
C THR A 2 -33.90 -52.68 44.54
N ARG A 3 -32.94 -53.00 43.64
CA ARG A 3 -32.89 -52.79 42.16
C ARG A 3 -34.15 -53.37 41.44
N PRO A 4 -34.24 -53.45 40.08
CA PRO A 4 -34.05 -52.53 38.94
C PRO A 4 -35.18 -52.73 37.85
N GLY A 5 -35.01 -52.22 36.61
CA GLY A 5 -35.69 -52.75 35.40
C GLY A 5 -35.87 -51.68 34.30
N LEU A 6 -35.00 -51.51 33.30
CA LEU A 6 -34.83 -52.24 32.02
C LEU A 6 -36.04 -52.25 31.04
N VAL A 7 -35.89 -51.42 29.99
CA VAL A 7 -36.06 -51.70 28.54
C VAL A 7 -37.40 -52.21 27.98
N ALA A 8 -37.98 -51.43 27.05
CA ALA A 8 -38.29 -51.80 25.65
C ALA A 8 -39.46 -50.92 25.12
N THR A 9 -39.19 -49.97 24.22
CA THR A 9 -39.44 -50.05 22.77
C THR A 9 -40.93 -50.03 22.39
N LEU A 10 -41.39 -48.95 21.75
CA LEU A 10 -42.35 -49.04 20.65
C LEU A 10 -42.37 -47.76 19.79
N LEU A 11 -42.38 -48.03 18.49
CA LEU A 11 -42.24 -47.15 17.34
C LEU A 11 -43.15 -45.92 17.39
N SER A 12 -42.58 -44.74 17.12
CA SER A 12 -43.34 -43.57 16.67
C SER A 12 -43.13 -43.40 15.17
N ALA A 13 -44.16 -43.75 14.40
CA ALA A 13 -44.35 -43.28 13.06
C ALA A 13 -44.67 -41.78 13.11
N PHE A 14 -43.81 -40.93 12.55
CA PHE A 14 -44.17 -39.56 12.21
C PHE A 14 -43.92 -39.34 10.73
N ALA A 15 -45.03 -39.06 10.06
CA ALA A 15 -45.13 -38.77 8.65
C ALA A 15 -44.25 -37.56 8.28
N LEU A 16 -43.37 -37.75 7.29
CA LEU A 16 -42.82 -36.67 6.50
C LEU A 16 -43.96 -36.08 5.66
N ALA A 17 -44.51 -34.95 6.12
CA ALA A 17 -45.37 -34.10 5.32
C ALA A 17 -44.82 -32.67 5.36
N ALA A 18 -44.31 -32.25 4.20
CA ALA A 18 -44.27 -30.89 3.68
C ALA A 18 -43.88 -29.75 4.65
N ALA A 19 -42.60 -29.40 4.62
CA ALA A 19 -42.15 -28.03 4.85
C ALA A 19 -41.33 -27.57 3.64
N SER A 20 -42.05 -27.23 2.57
CA SER A 20 -41.52 -26.39 1.49
C SER A 20 -41.41 -24.96 2.01
N ALA A 21 -40.41 -24.73 2.86
CA ALA A 21 -40.05 -23.40 3.35
C ALA A 21 -38.82 -22.94 2.55
N SER A 22 -39.11 -22.15 1.52
CA SER A 22 -38.29 -21.05 0.98
C SER A 22 -36.79 -21.13 1.27
N ALA A 23 -36.08 -21.92 0.47
CA ALA A 23 -34.68 -21.63 0.19
C ALA A 23 -34.64 -20.29 -0.54
N GLN A 24 -34.42 -19.20 0.20
CA GLN A 24 -34.00 -17.94 -0.39
C GLN A 24 -32.66 -18.23 -1.06
N THR A 25 -32.70 -18.37 -2.38
CA THR A 25 -31.53 -18.31 -3.25
C THR A 25 -30.80 -17.02 -2.92
N SER A 26 -29.59 -17.14 -2.34
CA SER A 26 -28.63 -16.06 -2.34
C SER A 26 -28.50 -15.54 -3.78
N PRO A 27 -28.45 -14.21 -4.01
CA PRO A 27 -28.19 -13.68 -5.34
C PRO A 27 -26.86 -14.23 -5.85
N ASP A 28 -26.83 -14.52 -7.14
CA ASP A 28 -25.66 -14.97 -7.88
C ASP A 28 -24.53 -13.94 -7.63
N PRO A 29 -23.33 -14.34 -7.14
CA PRO A 29 -22.24 -13.39 -6.89
C PRO A 29 -21.80 -12.61 -8.14
N ASP A 30 -22.31 -12.98 -9.31
CA ASP A 30 -22.05 -12.37 -10.62
C ASP A 30 -23.18 -11.42 -11.10
N GLU A 31 -24.24 -11.22 -10.31
CA GLU A 31 -25.39 -10.35 -10.67
C GLU A 31 -24.99 -8.87 -10.72
N GLY A 32 -23.93 -8.47 -10.00
CA GLY A 32 -23.35 -7.12 -10.08
C GLY A 32 -22.46 -6.88 -11.32
N SER A 33 -22.06 -7.94 -12.02
CA SER A 33 -21.14 -7.91 -13.18
C SER A 33 -21.87 -7.96 -14.53
N ARG A 34 -23.16 -8.31 -14.54
CA ARG A 34 -23.97 -8.33 -15.75
C ARG A 34 -24.64 -6.97 -15.90
N CYS A 35 -24.31 -6.26 -16.96
CA CYS A 35 -25.09 -5.10 -17.40
C CYS A 35 -26.57 -5.53 -17.53
N VAL A 36 -27.41 -5.16 -16.57
CA VAL A 36 -28.84 -5.49 -16.58
C VAL A 36 -29.43 -4.91 -17.87
N SER A 37 -29.97 -5.77 -18.72
CA SER A 37 -30.49 -5.40 -20.05
C SER A 37 -31.74 -4.53 -19.96
N ASP A 38 -32.43 -4.56 -18.83
CA ASP A 38 -33.70 -3.89 -18.67
C ASP A 38 -33.47 -2.50 -18.07
N LYS A 39 -33.17 -1.55 -18.97
CA LYS A 39 -33.18 -0.12 -18.62
C LYS A 39 -34.59 0.26 -18.18
N VAL A 40 -34.82 0.36 -16.88
CA VAL A 40 -36.06 0.94 -16.34
C VAL A 40 -36.15 2.38 -16.81
N GLU A 41 -37.15 2.69 -17.63
CA GLU A 41 -37.39 4.06 -18.08
C GLU A 41 -37.80 4.92 -16.88
N LEU A 42 -36.98 5.93 -16.56
CA LEU A 42 -37.21 6.82 -15.44
C LEU A 42 -38.06 8.01 -15.91
N SER A 43 -39.03 8.44 -15.08
CA SER A 43 -39.69 9.72 -15.31
C SER A 43 -38.66 10.85 -15.26
N PRO A 44 -38.87 11.99 -15.95
CA PRO A 44 -37.90 13.08 -16.02
C PRO A 44 -37.39 13.55 -14.66
N THR A 45 -38.29 13.68 -13.67
CA THR A 45 -37.93 14.07 -12.30
C THR A 45 -37.16 12.98 -11.53
N ARG A 46 -37.41 11.69 -11.81
CA ARG A 46 -36.63 10.58 -11.25
C ARG A 46 -35.25 10.51 -11.90
N TYR A 47 -35.17 10.78 -13.20
CA TYR A 47 -33.92 10.84 -13.93
C TYR A 47 -33.05 12.02 -13.45
N LEU A 48 -33.63 13.21 -13.27
CA LEU A 48 -32.95 14.37 -12.66
C LEU A 48 -32.38 14.02 -11.28
N ARG A 49 -33.18 13.36 -10.43
CA ARG A 49 -32.72 12.95 -9.10
C ARG A 49 -31.55 11.97 -9.18
N ALA A 50 -31.60 10.98 -10.07
CA ALA A 50 -30.50 10.05 -10.27
C ALA A 50 -29.24 10.79 -10.71
N LEU A 51 -29.34 11.63 -11.75
CA LEU A 51 -28.22 12.44 -12.25
C LEU A 51 -27.62 13.35 -11.17
N SER A 52 -28.45 14.04 -10.38
CA SER A 52 -27.95 14.93 -9.33
C SER A 52 -27.17 14.17 -8.25
N LEU A 53 -27.63 12.98 -7.88
CA LEU A 53 -26.92 12.14 -6.91
C LEU A 53 -25.61 11.60 -7.50
N ASP A 54 -25.61 11.18 -8.76
CA ASP A 54 -24.42 10.64 -9.42
C ASP A 54 -23.38 11.73 -9.73
N LEU A 55 -23.82 12.91 -10.17
CA LEU A 55 -22.94 14.00 -10.61
C LEU A 55 -22.56 14.94 -9.47
N ARG A 56 -23.39 15.14 -8.44
CA ARG A 56 -23.11 16.11 -7.37
C ARG A 56 -23.15 15.50 -5.97
N GLY A 57 -23.79 14.34 -5.81
CA GLY A 57 -24.01 13.71 -4.50
C GLY A 57 -25.09 14.37 -3.66
N ASP A 58 -25.92 15.23 -4.24
CA ASP A 58 -27.00 15.92 -3.55
C ASP A 58 -28.33 15.76 -4.30
N VAL A 59 -29.44 16.02 -3.62
CA VAL A 59 -30.78 16.01 -4.22
C VAL A 59 -31.00 17.28 -5.04
N PRO A 60 -31.78 17.22 -6.14
CA PRO A 60 -32.11 18.42 -6.91
C PRO A 60 -32.86 19.46 -6.08
N THR A 61 -32.67 20.73 -6.40
CA THR A 61 -33.41 21.83 -5.78
C THR A 61 -34.89 21.80 -6.20
N ALA A 62 -35.73 22.52 -5.45
CA ALA A 62 -37.15 22.65 -5.80
C ALA A 62 -37.35 23.35 -7.15
N GLU A 63 -36.47 24.27 -7.51
CA GLU A 63 -36.47 25.01 -8.77
C GLU A 63 -36.09 24.09 -9.95
N GLU A 64 -35.01 23.31 -9.80
CA GLU A 64 -34.58 22.31 -10.80
C GLU A 64 -35.69 21.28 -11.05
N LEU A 65 -36.38 20.81 -9.99
CA LEU A 65 -37.50 19.88 -10.09
C LEU A 65 -38.71 20.50 -10.82
N ALA A 66 -39.04 21.75 -10.53
CA ALA A 66 -40.15 22.45 -11.15
C ALA A 66 -39.88 22.69 -12.64
N GLU A 67 -38.65 23.07 -12.99
CA GLU A 67 -38.22 23.25 -14.37
C GLU A 67 -38.31 21.95 -15.17
N VAL A 68 -37.76 20.86 -14.67
CA VAL A 68 -37.80 19.55 -15.36
C VAL A 68 -39.23 19.00 -15.45
N ALA A 69 -40.06 19.22 -14.42
CA ALA A 69 -41.46 18.85 -14.48
C ALA A 69 -42.23 19.63 -15.56
N GLN A 70 -41.89 20.91 -15.77
CA GLN A 70 -42.50 21.73 -16.82
C GLN A 70 -42.01 21.35 -18.22
N ARG A 71 -40.72 21.11 -18.39
CA ARG A 71 -40.11 20.78 -19.69
C ARG A 71 -40.38 19.34 -20.13
N GLY A 72 -40.56 18.43 -19.18
CA GLY A 72 -40.72 16.99 -19.46
C GLY A 72 -39.41 16.27 -19.78
N GLU A 73 -38.25 16.92 -19.61
CA GLU A 73 -36.92 16.35 -19.80
C GLU A 73 -35.87 17.11 -18.96
N VAL A 74 -34.70 16.51 -18.78
CA VAL A 74 -33.56 17.16 -18.11
C VAL A 74 -32.79 17.99 -19.15
N PRO A 75 -32.67 19.31 -18.99
CA PRO A 75 -31.91 20.14 -19.94
C PRO A 75 -30.43 19.75 -19.99
N GLN A 76 -29.87 19.64 -21.19
CA GLN A 76 -28.43 19.39 -21.36
C GLN A 76 -27.58 20.47 -20.67
N SER A 77 -28.01 21.74 -20.74
CA SER A 77 -27.31 22.85 -20.09
C SER A 77 -27.20 22.72 -18.57
N LEU A 78 -28.17 22.06 -17.93
CA LEU A 78 -28.14 21.80 -16.50
C LEU A 78 -27.11 20.71 -16.16
N ILE A 79 -26.98 19.70 -17.02
CA ILE A 79 -25.95 18.67 -16.90
C ILE A 79 -24.56 19.31 -17.08
N ASP A 80 -24.39 20.13 -18.12
CA ASP A 80 -23.13 20.81 -18.41
C ASP A 80 -22.73 21.74 -17.24
N GLU A 81 -23.68 22.46 -16.65
CA GLU A 81 -23.45 23.27 -15.44
C GLU A 81 -22.96 22.41 -14.27
N TRP A 82 -23.59 21.26 -14.02
CA TRP A 82 -23.19 20.37 -12.93
C TRP A 82 -21.80 19.77 -13.13
N LEU A 83 -21.43 19.44 -14.38
CA LEU A 83 -20.12 18.91 -14.73
C LEU A 83 -18.99 19.92 -14.49
N ASP A 84 -19.25 21.23 -14.49
CA ASP A 84 -18.26 22.29 -14.19
C ASP A 84 -18.17 22.64 -12.68
N THR A 85 -18.84 21.90 -11.81
CA THR A 85 -18.81 22.15 -10.35
C THR A 85 -17.71 21.37 -9.63
N ASP A 86 -17.24 21.91 -8.50
CA ASP A 86 -16.36 21.18 -7.58
C ASP A 86 -17.04 19.90 -7.03
N ALA A 87 -18.36 19.93 -6.86
CA ALA A 87 -19.14 18.78 -6.41
C ALA A 87 -19.03 17.58 -7.37
N PHE A 88 -18.94 17.84 -8.68
CA PHE A 88 -18.67 16.78 -9.67
C PHE A 88 -17.28 16.19 -9.50
N ALA A 89 -16.25 17.02 -9.41
CA ALA A 89 -14.90 16.54 -9.17
C ALA A 89 -14.81 15.70 -7.87
N GLU A 90 -15.52 16.11 -6.80
CA GLU A 90 -15.63 15.35 -5.55
C GLU A 90 -16.35 14.00 -5.72
N GLN A 91 -17.42 13.92 -6.51
CA GLN A 91 -18.08 12.65 -6.82
C GLN A 91 -17.16 11.72 -7.61
N VAL A 92 -16.41 12.25 -8.57
CA VAL A 92 -15.47 11.44 -9.33
C VAL A 92 -14.33 10.91 -8.45
N VAL A 93 -13.83 11.72 -7.51
CA VAL A 93 -12.87 11.25 -6.48
C VAL A 93 -13.49 10.11 -5.67
N ARG A 94 -14.72 10.26 -5.20
CA ARG A 94 -15.44 9.23 -4.43
C ARG A 94 -15.64 7.95 -5.24
N HIS A 95 -16.02 8.08 -6.51
CA HIS A 95 -16.16 6.96 -7.43
C HIS A 95 -14.84 6.20 -7.57
N HIS A 96 -13.73 6.89 -7.82
CA HIS A 96 -12.40 6.27 -7.96
C HIS A 96 -11.89 5.65 -6.66
N ARG A 97 -12.19 6.24 -5.50
CA ARG A 97 -11.91 5.61 -4.19
C ARG A 97 -12.66 4.28 -4.04
N GLY A 98 -13.94 4.24 -4.44
CA GLY A 98 -14.73 3.01 -4.50
C GLY A 98 -14.20 2.01 -5.53
N LEU A 99 -13.75 2.50 -6.68
CA LEU A 99 -13.21 1.70 -7.76
C LEU A 99 -11.80 1.17 -7.48
N LEU A 100 -11.01 1.77 -6.59
CA LEU A 100 -9.64 1.32 -6.34
C LEU A 100 -9.42 0.77 -4.95
N TRP A 101 -10.34 1.00 -4.02
CA TRP A 101 -10.21 0.64 -2.61
C TRP A 101 -8.86 1.10 -2.03
N ASN A 102 -8.39 2.27 -2.44
CA ASN A 102 -7.06 2.82 -2.17
C ASN A 102 -6.88 3.32 -0.72
N ASN A 103 -7.76 2.91 0.20
CA ASN A 103 -7.59 3.17 1.62
C ASN A 103 -6.44 2.29 2.16
N ILE A 104 -5.35 2.94 2.54
CA ILE A 104 -4.14 2.32 3.07
C ILE A 104 -3.84 2.76 4.51
N ASP A 105 -4.80 3.39 5.20
CA ASP A 105 -4.63 3.92 6.55
C ASP A 105 -4.23 2.84 7.58
N ASN A 106 -4.56 1.58 7.30
CA ASN A 106 -4.23 0.42 8.14
C ASN A 106 -2.82 -0.15 7.92
N LEU A 107 -2.09 0.31 6.90
CA LEU A 107 -0.73 -0.17 6.65
C LEU A 107 0.23 0.36 7.70
N ARG A 108 1.12 -0.50 8.18
CA ARG A 108 2.26 -0.09 9.00
C ARG A 108 3.48 0.02 8.11
N LEU A 109 3.83 1.23 7.72
CA LEU A 109 4.92 1.47 6.79
C LEU A 109 6.27 1.32 7.47
N LEU A 110 6.34 1.76 8.73
CA LEU A 110 7.60 1.98 9.44
C LEU A 110 7.88 0.91 10.49
N ASN A 111 9.17 0.68 10.70
CA ASN A 111 9.67 -0.35 11.60
C ASN A 111 9.31 0.00 13.06
N VAL A 112 8.76 -0.97 13.78
CA VAL A 112 8.37 -0.82 15.19
C VAL A 112 9.55 -0.54 16.12
N ASN A 113 10.77 -0.93 15.73
CA ASN A 113 11.99 -0.61 16.48
C ASN A 113 12.41 0.86 16.32
N ALA A 114 11.93 1.53 15.28
CA ALA A 114 12.07 2.97 15.08
C ALA A 114 10.98 3.77 15.81
N THR A 115 10.04 3.12 16.50
CA THR A 115 8.94 3.81 17.18
C THR A 115 9.29 4.07 18.65
N LEU A 116 9.17 5.33 19.06
CA LEU A 116 9.28 5.73 20.45
C LEU A 116 8.02 5.34 21.23
N SER A 117 8.22 4.75 22.39
CA SER A 117 7.20 4.54 23.42
C SER A 117 7.31 5.65 24.47
N ARG A 118 6.20 5.97 25.14
CA ARG A 118 6.16 6.97 26.21
C ARG A 118 5.77 6.33 27.55
N THR A 119 6.49 6.63 28.61
CA THR A 119 6.11 6.23 29.98
C THR A 119 5.07 7.19 30.58
N PRO A 120 4.36 6.81 31.67
CA PRO A 120 3.46 7.73 32.38
C PRO A 120 4.14 9.05 32.82
N GLU A 121 5.42 8.98 33.17
CA GLU A 121 6.25 10.11 33.61
C GLU A 121 6.72 10.99 32.43
N GLY A 122 6.45 10.58 31.18
CA GLY A 122 6.77 11.34 29.98
C GLY A 122 8.13 11.02 29.35
N LEU A 123 8.81 9.96 29.75
CA LEU A 123 10.04 9.51 29.11
C LEU A 123 9.76 8.84 27.76
N HIS A 124 10.49 9.25 26.72
CA HIS A 124 10.44 8.65 25.38
C HIS A 124 11.65 7.74 25.15
N TRP A 125 11.42 6.55 24.61
CA TRP A 125 12.46 5.53 24.44
C TRP A 125 12.07 4.47 23.41
N ARG A 126 13.04 3.74 22.83
CA ARG A 126 12.75 2.65 21.89
C ARG A 126 12.71 1.32 22.64
N ARG A 127 11.55 0.66 22.62
CA ARG A 127 11.28 -0.50 23.48
C ARG A 127 12.16 -1.71 23.22
N ASN A 128 12.28 -2.12 21.95
CA ASN A 128 13.03 -3.34 21.60
C ASN A 128 14.55 -3.09 21.49
N PRO A 129 15.02 -1.98 20.90
CA PRO A 129 16.44 -1.64 20.89
C PRO A 129 17.06 -1.55 22.29
N ALA A 130 16.27 -1.16 23.31
CA ALA A 130 16.72 -1.08 24.70
C ALA A 130 17.41 -2.37 25.22
N ARG A 131 17.08 -3.55 24.69
CA ARG A 131 17.76 -4.80 25.09
C ARG A 131 19.24 -4.80 24.78
N PHE A 132 19.67 -4.13 23.72
CA PHE A 132 21.06 -4.09 23.29
C PHE A 132 21.89 -3.15 24.16
N TYR A 133 21.29 -2.07 24.67
CA TYR A 133 22.01 -1.05 25.45
C TYR A 133 21.86 -1.26 26.96
N ARG A 134 20.64 -1.59 27.42
CA ARG A 134 20.25 -1.71 28.84
C ARG A 134 20.07 -3.16 29.30
N GLY A 135 20.24 -4.14 28.41
CA GLY A 135 20.04 -5.56 28.74
C GLY A 135 18.57 -6.00 28.96
N ALA A 136 17.62 -5.07 28.97
CA ALA A 136 16.20 -5.34 29.19
C ALA A 136 15.28 -4.34 28.48
N ASN A 137 14.00 -4.70 28.32
CA ASN A 137 12.96 -3.80 27.81
C ASN A 137 12.50 -2.81 28.90
N VAL A 138 13.41 -1.94 29.33
CA VAL A 138 13.15 -0.92 30.35
C VAL A 138 13.53 0.48 29.83
N PRO A 139 12.79 1.53 30.21
CA PRO A 139 13.22 2.90 29.96
C PRO A 139 14.48 3.23 30.77
N CYS A 140 15.13 4.34 30.42
CA CYS A 140 16.16 4.97 31.24
C CYS A 140 15.59 5.48 32.58
N ALA A 141 16.49 5.91 33.48
CA ALA A 141 16.08 6.55 34.73
C ALA A 141 15.51 7.96 34.46
N ASP A 142 14.45 8.35 35.17
CA ASP A 142 13.88 9.71 35.10
C ASP A 142 14.74 10.72 35.86
N ARG A 143 15.94 10.97 35.32
CA ARG A 143 16.88 11.99 35.74
C ARG A 143 17.72 12.43 34.54
N PRO A 144 18.30 13.63 34.55
CA PRO A 144 19.20 14.08 33.49
C PRO A 144 20.35 13.08 33.26
N ALA A 145 20.68 12.86 31.98
CA ALA A 145 21.79 12.03 31.57
C ALA A 145 23.13 12.60 32.08
N ARG A 146 24.03 11.70 32.47
CA ARG A 146 25.41 12.06 32.78
C ARG A 146 26.23 11.73 31.54
N LEU A 147 26.97 12.71 31.05
CA LEU A 147 27.91 12.55 29.95
C LEU A 147 29.33 12.62 30.51
N GLY A 148 30.20 11.76 30.01
CA GLY A 148 31.61 11.86 30.32
C GLY A 148 32.36 12.85 29.42
N PRO A 149 33.69 12.94 29.55
CA PRO A 149 34.50 13.98 28.91
C PRO A 149 34.43 13.97 27.38
N ASP A 150 34.23 12.79 26.79
CA ASP A 150 34.21 12.58 25.33
C ASP A 150 32.76 12.49 24.80
N GLY A 151 31.78 12.86 25.63
CA GLY A 151 30.35 12.79 25.29
C GLY A 151 29.76 11.39 25.46
N GLU A 152 30.49 10.45 26.06
CA GLU A 152 30.00 9.11 26.31
C GLU A 152 28.84 9.11 27.32
N ILE A 153 27.80 8.35 27.03
CA ILE A 153 26.60 8.26 27.88
C ILE A 153 26.91 7.34 29.07
N LEU A 154 26.89 7.90 30.28
CA LEU A 154 27.22 7.18 31.51
C LEU A 154 25.98 6.55 32.15
N THR A 155 26.09 5.27 32.51
CA THR A 155 25.07 4.51 33.22
C THR A 155 25.32 4.49 34.74
N ASP A 156 24.30 4.12 35.53
CA ASP A 156 24.48 3.78 36.94
C ASP A 156 24.81 2.31 37.16
N ARG A 157 24.73 1.88 38.43
CA ARG A 157 25.01 0.50 38.86
C ARG A 157 24.04 -0.52 38.26
N ASP A 158 22.85 -0.08 37.85
CA ASP A 158 21.82 -0.92 37.25
C ASP A 158 21.92 -0.91 35.71
N GLY A 159 22.92 -0.23 35.15
CA GLY A 159 23.12 -0.11 33.71
C GLY A 159 22.17 0.88 33.05
N LEU A 160 21.50 1.75 33.81
CA LEU A 160 20.54 2.72 33.30
C LEU A 160 21.17 4.11 33.15
N GLU A 161 21.06 4.68 31.97
CA GLU A 161 21.37 6.07 31.69
C GLU A 161 20.22 7.01 32.10
N GLY A 162 20.40 8.32 31.90
CA GLY A 162 19.35 9.32 32.11
C GLY A 162 18.72 9.81 30.81
N TYR A 163 17.81 10.78 30.90
CA TYR A 163 17.21 11.43 29.74
C TYR A 163 17.97 12.69 29.32
N VAL A 164 17.82 13.05 28.05
CA VAL A 164 18.13 14.36 27.49
C VAL A 164 16.83 15.00 26.99
N GLU A 165 16.80 16.32 26.95
CA GLU A 165 15.65 17.08 26.44
C GLU A 165 15.85 17.35 24.95
N VAL A 166 14.91 16.92 24.11
CA VAL A 166 15.00 17.03 22.64
C VAL A 166 13.74 17.71 22.11
N ALA A 167 13.93 18.69 21.20
CA ALA A 167 12.84 19.22 20.40
C ALA A 167 12.60 18.30 19.19
N PRO A 168 11.44 17.64 19.06
CA PRO A 168 11.20 16.68 18.00
C PRO A 168 10.81 17.36 16.68
N TYR A 169 11.13 16.73 15.54
CA TYR A 169 10.76 17.24 14.22
C TYR A 169 9.25 17.43 14.00
N TRP A 170 8.40 16.65 14.69
CA TRP A 170 6.95 16.71 14.53
C TRP A 170 6.31 17.85 15.32
N ASP A 171 6.99 18.34 16.36
CA ASP A 171 6.56 19.50 17.15
C ASP A 171 7.78 20.21 17.77
N PRO A 172 8.49 21.04 16.99
CA PRO A 172 9.73 21.68 17.43
C PRO A 172 9.52 22.74 18.52
N THR A 173 8.26 23.08 18.85
CA THR A 173 7.94 24.02 19.92
C THR A 173 7.93 23.37 21.30
N THR A 174 7.97 22.04 21.34
CA THR A 174 7.98 21.25 22.56
C THR A 174 9.37 20.72 22.88
N SER A 175 9.58 20.35 24.13
CA SER A 175 10.78 19.65 24.59
C SER A 175 10.35 18.34 25.24
N LEU A 176 10.94 17.24 24.79
CA LEU A 176 10.64 15.89 25.24
C LEU A 176 11.82 15.32 26.00
N LYS A 177 11.55 14.70 27.15
CA LYS A 177 12.51 13.81 27.79
C LYS A 177 12.67 12.55 26.94
N VAL A 178 13.85 12.35 26.37
CA VAL A 178 14.20 11.16 25.58
C VAL A 178 15.39 10.47 26.24
N CYS A 179 15.33 9.16 26.38
CA CYS A 179 16.45 8.41 26.95
C CYS A 179 17.72 8.59 26.11
N ALA A 180 18.86 8.86 26.77
CA ALA A 180 20.05 9.34 26.08
C ALA A 180 20.56 8.38 24.99
N PHE A 181 20.51 7.05 25.21
CA PHE A 181 20.89 6.08 24.17
C PHE A 181 19.95 6.12 22.95
N ASP A 182 18.68 6.45 23.15
CA ASP A 182 17.70 6.59 22.07
C ASP A 182 17.78 7.94 21.37
N ALA A 183 18.30 8.97 22.04
CA ALA A 183 18.46 10.32 21.52
C ALA A 183 19.75 10.54 20.71
N GLN A 184 20.59 9.51 20.51
CA GLN A 184 21.84 9.65 19.78
C GLN A 184 21.60 10.15 18.34
N GLU A 185 22.46 11.07 17.90
CA GLU A 185 22.28 11.83 16.66
C GLU A 185 23.19 11.37 15.51
N ALA A 186 23.99 10.33 15.72
CA ALA A 186 24.94 9.85 14.73
C ALA A 186 24.24 9.38 13.44
N GLU A 187 24.74 9.83 12.29
CA GLU A 187 24.33 9.28 10.99
C GLU A 187 24.92 7.88 10.75
N PHE A 188 26.17 7.70 11.19
CA PHE A 188 26.88 6.43 11.17
C PHE A 188 27.40 6.11 12.57
N SER A 189 27.21 4.87 13.02
CA SER A 189 27.80 4.40 14.27
C SER A 189 29.34 4.32 14.16
N PRO A 190 30.08 4.24 15.28
CA PRO A 190 31.51 3.96 15.28
C PRO A 190 31.90 2.70 14.50
N GLU A 191 30.99 1.72 14.40
CA GLU A 191 31.13 0.48 13.66
C GLU A 191 30.85 0.62 12.15
N GLY A 192 30.41 1.81 11.71
CA GLY A 192 30.10 2.15 10.33
C GLY A 192 28.67 1.83 9.90
N THR A 193 27.77 1.48 10.83
CA THR A 193 26.36 1.21 10.53
C THR A 193 25.63 2.50 10.21
N ASP A 194 24.92 2.56 9.08
CA ASP A 194 24.04 3.69 8.75
C ASP A 194 22.77 3.66 9.64
N CYS A 195 22.71 4.57 10.61
CA CYS A 195 21.66 4.65 11.62
C CYS A 195 20.28 5.05 11.06
N ARG A 196 20.23 5.49 9.80
CA ARG A 196 18.98 5.80 9.08
C ARG A 196 18.29 4.55 8.53
N THR A 197 18.95 3.41 8.61
CA THR A 197 18.44 2.14 8.09
C THR A 197 18.01 1.23 9.23
N ASN A 198 17.24 0.18 8.92
CA ASN A 198 16.91 -0.86 9.91
C ASN A 198 18.14 -1.54 10.54
N ALA A 199 19.33 -1.47 9.90
CA ALA A 199 20.55 -2.02 10.48
C ALA A 199 20.97 -1.30 11.78
N GLY A 200 20.55 -0.05 11.97
CA GLY A 200 20.84 0.70 13.20
C GLY A 200 20.01 0.28 14.43
N ASP A 201 19.05 -0.64 14.30
CA ASP A 201 18.16 -1.02 15.41
C ASP A 201 18.85 -1.79 16.54
N ASN A 202 19.92 -2.51 16.22
CA ASN A 202 20.69 -3.33 17.15
C ASN A 202 22.11 -2.80 17.39
N ASP A 203 22.47 -1.68 16.77
CA ASP A 203 23.76 -1.02 16.93
C ASP A 203 23.69 -0.01 18.09
N THR A 204 24.68 -0.07 18.99
CA THR A 204 24.75 0.76 20.19
C THR A 204 25.14 2.20 19.96
N GLY A 205 25.79 2.50 18.82
CA GLY A 205 26.07 3.87 18.39
C GLY A 205 24.90 4.55 17.67
N CYS A 206 23.78 3.85 17.45
CA CYS A 206 22.64 4.39 16.70
C CYS A 206 21.45 4.76 17.59
N GLY A 207 20.97 5.99 17.41
CA GLY A 207 19.75 6.52 18.05
C GLY A 207 18.69 6.93 17.05
N CYS A 208 17.84 7.87 17.46
CA CYS A 208 16.78 8.44 16.63
C CYS A 208 17.25 9.58 15.73
N GLY A 209 18.54 9.92 15.71
CA GLY A 209 19.07 10.99 14.87
C GLY A 209 18.74 12.39 15.41
N PRO A 210 19.27 13.44 14.77
CA PRO A 210 19.01 14.83 15.17
C PRO A 210 17.51 15.13 15.16
N GLU A 211 17.01 15.77 16.21
CA GLU A 211 15.57 16.11 16.37
C GLU A 211 14.64 14.87 16.28
N LEU A 212 15.18 13.67 16.57
CA LEU A 212 14.50 12.38 16.50
C LEU A 212 14.10 11.92 15.09
N ARG A 213 14.80 12.42 14.05
CA ARG A 213 14.35 12.29 12.66
C ARG A 213 14.35 10.89 12.02
N TYR A 214 14.98 9.90 12.65
CA TYR A 214 14.99 8.51 12.20
C TYR A 214 13.95 7.65 12.92
N CYS A 215 13.20 8.26 13.85
CA CYS A 215 12.19 7.60 14.65
C CYS A 215 10.80 8.20 14.43
N THR A 216 9.80 7.47 14.90
CA THR A 216 8.40 7.89 14.86
C THR A 216 7.76 7.85 16.22
N PHE A 217 6.70 8.63 16.38
CA PHE A 217 5.89 8.64 17.57
C PHE A 217 4.41 8.82 17.21
N GLY A 218 3.50 8.23 18.00
CA GLY A 218 2.07 8.43 17.83
C GLY A 218 1.53 7.99 16.46
N ASN A 219 0.98 8.92 15.70
CA ASN A 219 0.21 8.69 14.47
C ASN A 219 1.00 8.95 13.17
N VAL A 220 2.34 8.95 13.21
CA VAL A 220 3.16 9.26 12.02
C VAL A 220 2.84 8.37 10.82
N ASP A 221 2.72 7.05 11.00
CA ASP A 221 2.30 6.14 9.91
C ASP A 221 0.97 6.57 9.29
N LEU A 222 -0.01 6.92 10.13
CA LEU A 222 -1.34 7.31 9.68
C LEU A 222 -1.32 8.63 8.89
N ALA A 223 -0.55 9.61 9.33
CA ALA A 223 -0.40 10.88 8.62
C ALA A 223 0.26 10.69 7.24
N ILE A 224 1.26 9.80 7.14
CA ILE A 224 1.90 9.45 5.87
C ILE A 224 0.92 8.71 4.95
N ASN A 225 0.21 7.69 5.46
CA ASN A 225 -0.79 6.94 4.70
C ASN A 225 -1.89 7.85 4.16
N ARG A 226 -2.42 8.75 5.00
CA ARG A 226 -3.41 9.76 4.60
C ARG A 226 -2.84 10.71 3.56
N GLY A 227 -1.61 11.19 3.75
CA GLY A 227 -0.90 11.98 2.75
C GLY A 227 -0.83 11.28 1.40
N MET A 228 -0.45 9.99 1.36
CA MET A 228 -0.35 9.21 0.13
C MET A 228 -1.70 9.04 -0.58
N ARG A 229 -2.79 8.83 0.19
CA ARG A 229 -4.15 8.73 -0.32
C ARG A 229 -4.66 10.08 -0.83
N ASP A 230 -4.56 11.12 -0.01
CA ASP A 230 -5.08 12.45 -0.29
C ASP A 230 -4.33 13.12 -1.45
N ALA A 231 -3.05 12.78 -1.67
CA ALA A 231 -2.29 13.17 -2.85
C ALA A 231 -2.92 12.64 -4.15
N LEU A 232 -3.42 11.40 -4.15
CA LEU A 232 -4.13 10.83 -5.29
C LEU A 232 -5.51 11.46 -5.45
N ASP A 233 -6.23 11.72 -4.36
CA ASP A 233 -7.53 12.38 -4.42
C ASP A 233 -7.43 13.80 -4.98
N ARG A 234 -6.37 14.54 -4.63
CA ARG A 234 -6.07 15.86 -5.21
C ARG A 234 -5.76 15.79 -6.70
N LEU A 235 -5.03 14.77 -7.14
CA LEU A 235 -4.78 14.53 -8.56
C LEU A 235 -6.08 14.30 -9.32
N LEU A 236 -6.93 13.43 -8.80
CA LEU A 236 -8.24 13.15 -9.40
C LEU A 236 -9.08 14.43 -9.46
N PHE A 237 -9.23 15.13 -8.33
CA PHE A 237 -9.98 16.38 -8.28
C PHE A 237 -9.48 17.39 -9.32
N ASP A 238 -8.17 17.62 -9.39
CA ASP A 238 -7.55 18.56 -10.32
C ASP A 238 -7.78 18.17 -11.80
N LEU A 239 -7.67 16.88 -12.14
CA LEU A 239 -7.92 16.40 -13.52
C LEU A 239 -9.36 16.67 -13.96
N PHE A 240 -10.34 16.29 -13.14
CA PHE A 240 -11.75 16.42 -13.50
C PHE A 240 -12.24 17.87 -13.39
N ARG A 241 -11.74 18.64 -12.43
CA ARG A 241 -12.13 20.05 -12.28
C ARG A 241 -11.71 20.90 -13.48
N ARG A 242 -10.61 20.54 -14.14
CA ARG A 242 -10.08 21.23 -15.33
C ARG A 242 -10.58 20.61 -16.65
N ASP A 243 -11.53 19.68 -16.59
CA ASP A 243 -12.04 18.94 -17.76
C ASP A 243 -10.91 18.30 -18.60
N ALA A 244 -9.95 17.67 -17.92
CA ALA A 244 -8.86 16.97 -18.59
C ALA A 244 -9.37 15.69 -19.28
N PRO A 245 -8.78 15.28 -20.42
CA PRO A 245 -9.11 13.99 -21.04
C PRO A 245 -8.93 12.85 -20.04
N TYR A 246 -9.89 11.92 -19.96
CA TYR A 246 -9.81 10.79 -19.03
C TYR A 246 -8.53 9.96 -19.19
N THR A 247 -7.96 9.92 -20.39
CA THR A 247 -6.68 9.24 -20.67
C THR A 247 -5.49 9.86 -19.92
N GLU A 248 -5.56 11.13 -19.52
CA GLU A 248 -4.55 11.80 -18.70
C GLU A 248 -4.40 11.14 -17.32
N LEU A 249 -5.45 10.47 -16.83
CA LEU A 249 -5.42 9.65 -15.61
C LEU A 249 -4.28 8.63 -15.60
N PHE A 250 -3.84 8.16 -16.78
CA PHE A 250 -2.82 7.13 -16.94
C PHE A 250 -1.46 7.67 -17.40
N THR A 251 -1.39 8.93 -17.81
CA THR A 251 -0.17 9.50 -18.42
C THR A 251 0.41 10.68 -17.65
N THR A 252 -0.39 11.31 -16.77
CA THR A 252 0.06 12.46 -16.01
C THR A 252 1.16 12.11 -14.99
N ARG A 253 2.14 13.01 -14.90
CA ARG A 253 3.21 12.99 -13.90
C ARG A 253 2.99 14.01 -12.79
N LYS A 254 1.91 14.79 -12.86
CA LYS A 254 1.53 15.73 -11.81
C LYS A 254 1.31 15.00 -10.50
N ALA A 255 1.86 15.48 -9.40
CA ALA A 255 1.64 14.93 -8.06
C ALA A 255 1.54 16.04 -7.03
N PHE A 256 1.09 15.69 -5.83
CA PHE A 256 0.99 16.61 -4.71
C PHE A 256 1.77 16.06 -3.53
N ILE A 257 2.59 16.91 -2.90
CA ILE A 257 3.37 16.58 -1.71
C ILE A 257 3.00 17.55 -0.58
N ASN A 258 2.80 17.03 0.62
CA ASN A 258 2.66 17.81 1.85
C ASN A 258 3.81 17.53 2.83
N GLY A 259 3.79 18.17 4.01
CA GLY A 259 4.81 18.02 5.04
C GLY A 259 5.16 16.56 5.38
N PRO A 260 4.18 15.72 5.79
CA PRO A 260 4.43 14.31 6.10
C PRO A 260 5.04 13.50 4.93
N LEU A 261 4.61 13.74 3.69
CA LEU A 261 5.17 13.06 2.52
C LEU A 261 6.60 13.50 2.20
N ALA A 262 6.88 14.81 2.22
CA ALA A 262 8.23 15.33 2.03
C ALA A 262 9.20 14.73 3.08
N TYR A 263 8.73 14.67 4.32
CA TYR A 263 9.48 14.08 5.42
C TYR A 263 9.73 12.58 5.24
N PHE A 264 8.69 11.82 4.86
CA PHE A 264 8.79 10.38 4.59
C PHE A 264 9.84 10.08 3.54
N TRP A 265 9.77 10.76 2.39
CA TRP A 265 10.73 10.59 1.29
C TRP A 265 12.15 10.96 1.69
N THR A 266 12.32 11.93 2.58
CA THR A 266 13.64 12.41 2.97
C THR A 266 14.31 11.48 3.99
N TYR A 267 13.58 11.07 5.03
CA TYR A 267 14.18 10.45 6.22
C TYR A 267 13.73 9.02 6.53
N LEU A 268 12.54 8.59 6.10
CA LEU A 268 11.89 7.40 6.66
C LEU A 268 11.82 6.19 5.72
N THR A 269 12.12 6.33 4.43
CA THR A 269 12.07 5.24 3.44
C THR A 269 12.92 4.02 3.82
N ARG A 270 14.02 4.23 4.55
CA ARG A 270 14.96 3.18 4.99
C ARG A 270 14.66 2.61 6.38
N ARG A 271 13.64 3.13 7.08
CA ARG A 271 13.13 2.65 8.38
C ARG A 271 11.82 1.87 8.19
N ASN A 272 11.77 1.00 7.18
CA ASN A 272 10.56 0.31 6.74
C ASN A 272 10.25 -0.98 7.53
N ARG A 273 9.00 -1.43 7.49
CA ARG A 273 8.56 -2.71 8.09
C ARG A 273 8.46 -3.83 7.04
N GLY A 274 9.54 -4.05 6.30
CA GLY A 274 9.59 -5.06 5.23
C GLY A 274 8.92 -4.62 3.93
N LEU A 275 8.37 -3.39 3.88
CA LEU A 275 7.92 -2.77 2.64
C LEU A 275 9.08 -2.11 1.92
N LEU A 276 9.05 -2.13 0.58
CA LEU A 276 10.16 -1.67 -0.26
C LEU A 276 9.91 -0.25 -0.78
N PHE A 277 10.59 0.73 -0.18
CA PHE A 277 10.50 2.14 -0.58
C PHE A 277 11.74 2.64 -1.33
N GLU A 278 12.78 1.81 -1.35
CA GLU A 278 14.05 2.07 -2.03
C GLU A 278 14.23 1.11 -3.23
N PRO A 279 14.82 1.58 -4.34
CA PRO A 279 15.20 2.96 -4.62
C PRO A 279 13.99 3.89 -4.70
N LYS A 280 14.14 5.14 -4.24
CA LYS A 280 13.03 6.11 -4.26
C LYS A 280 12.51 6.33 -5.67
N ALA A 281 11.20 6.28 -5.82
CA ALA A 281 10.53 6.56 -7.09
C ALA A 281 10.34 8.06 -7.37
N VAL A 282 10.81 8.93 -6.48
CA VAL A 282 10.75 10.39 -6.63
C VAL A 282 12.14 10.95 -6.86
N ASP A 283 12.23 12.01 -7.67
CA ASP A 283 13.44 12.81 -7.73
C ASP A 283 13.51 13.70 -6.49
N MET A 284 14.52 13.48 -5.64
CA MET A 284 14.70 14.26 -4.41
C MET A 284 14.93 15.74 -4.67
N ALA A 285 15.37 16.15 -5.87
CA ALA A 285 15.46 17.56 -6.24
C ALA A 285 14.08 18.23 -6.44
N THR A 286 13.03 17.43 -6.64
CA THR A 286 11.64 17.90 -6.80
C THR A 286 10.81 17.78 -5.53
N VAL A 287 11.30 17.08 -4.51
CA VAL A 287 10.63 17.00 -3.20
C VAL A 287 10.84 18.34 -2.48
N PRO A 288 9.77 19.09 -2.15
CA PRO A 288 9.91 20.38 -1.51
C PRO A 288 10.42 20.24 -0.08
N GLU A 289 11.26 21.19 0.36
CA GLU A 289 11.61 21.32 1.77
C GLU A 289 10.39 21.82 2.54
N MET A 290 9.84 20.96 3.41
CA MET A 290 8.64 21.24 4.19
C MET A 290 8.81 20.69 5.60
N HIS A 291 8.24 21.39 6.57
CA HIS A 291 8.15 20.87 7.92
C HIS A 291 7.07 19.80 8.01
N TYR A 292 7.30 18.78 8.85
CA TYR A 292 6.39 17.64 9.01
C TYR A 292 4.97 18.07 9.38
N TYR A 293 4.81 19.06 10.25
CA TYR A 293 3.50 19.53 10.74
C TYR A 293 2.68 20.32 9.69
N GLN A 294 3.20 20.54 8.48
CA GLN A 294 2.48 21.17 7.37
C GLN A 294 1.60 20.15 6.62
N GLU A 295 0.75 19.41 7.33
CA GLU A 295 -0.12 18.36 6.76
C GLU A 295 -1.17 18.93 5.78
N GLY A 296 -1.68 20.14 6.07
CA GLY A 296 -2.67 20.83 5.24
C GLY A 296 -2.10 21.62 4.07
N THR A 297 -0.78 21.76 3.97
CA THR A 297 -0.12 22.52 2.90
C THR A 297 0.31 21.55 1.80
N TRP A 298 -0.04 21.85 0.55
CA TRP A 298 0.22 20.98 -0.59
C TRP A 298 0.97 21.72 -1.69
N VAL A 299 2.00 21.07 -2.22
CA VAL A 299 2.81 21.57 -3.32
C VAL A 299 2.66 20.63 -4.51
N GLU A 300 2.33 21.20 -5.67
CA GLU A 300 2.33 20.45 -6.93
C GLU A 300 3.78 20.18 -7.37
N VAL A 301 4.07 18.95 -7.75
CA VAL A 301 5.38 18.52 -8.27
C VAL A 301 5.20 17.69 -9.54
N THR A 302 6.27 17.58 -10.33
CA THR A 302 6.32 16.69 -11.49
C THR A 302 7.15 15.46 -11.15
N LEU A 303 6.55 14.28 -11.24
CA LEU A 303 7.23 13.00 -11.00
C LEU A 303 8.14 12.61 -12.18
N PRO A 304 9.13 11.72 -11.94
CA PRO A 304 9.97 11.14 -12.99
C PRO A 304 9.16 10.50 -14.15
N PRO A 305 9.73 10.42 -15.37
CA PRO A 305 9.02 9.97 -16.58
C PRO A 305 8.47 8.54 -16.53
N GLU A 306 8.88 7.74 -15.56
CA GLU A 306 8.52 6.33 -15.38
C GLU A 306 7.18 6.15 -14.67
N HIS A 307 6.62 7.23 -14.11
CA HIS A 307 5.28 7.21 -13.54
C HIS A 307 4.18 7.24 -14.62
N ALA A 308 3.14 6.43 -14.42
CA ALA A 308 1.97 6.31 -15.30
C ALA A 308 0.69 6.66 -14.54
N GLY A 309 0.51 7.96 -14.24
CA GLY A 309 -0.71 8.46 -13.63
C GLY A 309 -1.11 7.71 -12.36
N ILE A 310 -2.37 7.29 -12.26
CA ILE A 310 -2.93 6.59 -11.09
C ILE A 310 -2.28 5.23 -10.82
N LEU A 311 -1.74 4.56 -11.85
CA LEU A 311 -1.25 3.17 -11.79
C LEU A 311 0.10 3.02 -11.10
N THR A 312 0.79 4.13 -10.84
CA THR A 312 2.09 4.14 -10.14
C THR A 312 2.11 5.09 -8.95
N ARG A 313 0.93 5.42 -8.40
CA ARG A 313 0.84 6.21 -7.16
C ARG A 313 1.02 5.33 -5.94
N PRO A 314 1.58 5.86 -4.84
CA PRO A 314 1.76 5.09 -3.62
C PRO A 314 0.49 4.40 -3.13
N ALA A 315 -0.66 5.09 -3.18
CA ALA A 315 -1.94 4.50 -2.78
C ALA A 315 -2.36 3.28 -3.62
N PHE A 316 -2.10 3.29 -4.94
CA PHE A 316 -2.38 2.13 -5.81
C PHE A 316 -1.36 1.01 -5.58
N LEU A 317 -0.07 1.34 -5.57
CA LEU A 317 1.02 0.37 -5.46
C LEU A 317 1.05 -0.35 -4.11
N LEU A 318 0.69 0.34 -3.02
CA LEU A 318 0.60 -0.24 -1.68
C LEU A 318 -0.70 -1.01 -1.45
N ARG A 319 -1.79 -0.64 -2.12
CA ARG A 319 -3.05 -1.39 -2.06
C ARG A 319 -2.95 -2.71 -2.81
N PHE A 320 -2.28 -2.70 -3.96
CA PHE A 320 -2.05 -3.86 -4.83
C PHE A 320 -0.57 -4.24 -4.79
N GLN A 321 -0.20 -4.99 -3.75
CA GLN A 321 1.21 -5.24 -3.39
C GLN A 321 1.95 -6.20 -4.33
N THR A 322 1.27 -6.88 -5.24
CA THR A 322 1.92 -7.74 -6.25
C THR A 322 1.63 -7.24 -7.66
N ASN A 323 2.53 -7.51 -8.59
CA ASN A 323 2.37 -7.13 -9.99
C ASN A 323 1.12 -7.77 -10.61
N ARG A 324 0.81 -9.01 -10.21
CA ARG A 324 -0.44 -9.69 -10.60
C ARG A 324 -1.68 -8.98 -10.04
N ALA A 325 -1.66 -8.52 -8.79
CA ALA A 325 -2.78 -7.79 -8.21
C ALA A 325 -2.98 -6.42 -8.90
N ARG A 326 -1.89 -5.74 -9.28
CA ARG A 326 -1.92 -4.47 -10.03
C ARG A 326 -2.55 -4.65 -11.41
N ALA A 327 -2.09 -5.65 -12.16
CA ALA A 327 -2.65 -6.00 -13.45
C ALA A 327 -4.11 -6.44 -13.35
N ASN A 328 -4.43 -7.33 -12.41
CA ASN A 328 -5.80 -7.77 -12.18
C ASN A 328 -6.73 -6.58 -11.90
N ARG A 329 -6.32 -5.65 -11.04
CA ARG A 329 -7.16 -4.47 -10.77
C ARG A 329 -7.30 -3.57 -11.99
N PHE A 330 -6.23 -3.36 -12.76
CA PHE A 330 -6.32 -2.53 -13.95
C PHE A 330 -7.31 -3.11 -14.98
N TYR A 331 -7.23 -4.41 -15.24
CA TYR A 331 -8.12 -5.11 -16.16
C TYR A 331 -9.58 -5.11 -15.71
N ASP A 332 -9.80 -5.36 -14.42
CA ASP A 332 -11.13 -5.32 -13.81
C ASP A 332 -11.72 -3.90 -13.84
N ALA A 333 -11.01 -2.92 -13.27
CA ALA A 333 -11.54 -1.57 -13.06
C ALA A 333 -11.63 -0.71 -14.32
N PHE A 334 -10.74 -0.90 -15.30
CA PHE A 334 -10.63 0.02 -16.45
C PHE A 334 -10.86 -0.65 -17.81
N LEU A 335 -10.70 -1.97 -17.92
CA LEU A 335 -10.92 -2.70 -19.18
C LEU A 335 -12.20 -3.54 -19.17
N CYS A 336 -12.88 -3.67 -18.02
CA CYS A 336 -14.03 -4.57 -17.83
C CYS A 336 -13.70 -6.02 -18.26
N GLN A 337 -12.47 -6.46 -17.98
CA GLN A 337 -11.94 -7.78 -18.36
C GLN A 337 -11.40 -8.52 -17.14
N PRO A 338 -12.25 -8.88 -16.14
CA PRO A 338 -11.78 -9.60 -14.96
C PRO A 338 -11.24 -10.98 -15.34
N PHE A 339 -10.21 -11.43 -14.60
CA PHE A 339 -9.61 -12.76 -14.78
C PHE A 339 -10.46 -13.84 -14.09
N ASN A 340 -11.61 -14.17 -14.67
CA ASN A 340 -12.54 -15.17 -14.13
C ASN A 340 -12.33 -16.56 -14.77
N PRO A 341 -12.43 -17.66 -14.00
CA PRO A 341 -12.51 -18.99 -14.58
C PRO A 341 -13.83 -19.15 -15.37
N PRO A 342 -13.89 -20.06 -16.36
CA PRO A 342 -15.13 -20.36 -17.07
C PRO A 342 -16.15 -21.03 -16.14
N ASP A 343 -17.45 -20.85 -16.42
CA ASP A 343 -18.57 -21.42 -15.64
C ASP A 343 -18.49 -22.94 -15.46
N GLY A 344 -17.90 -23.65 -16.44
CA GLY A 344 -17.68 -25.10 -16.41
C GLY A 344 -16.52 -25.56 -15.53
N GLY A 345 -15.83 -24.63 -14.86
CA GLY A 345 -14.66 -24.90 -14.04
C GLY A 345 -13.36 -25.08 -14.84
N LEU A 346 -12.24 -25.15 -14.11
CA LEU A 346 -10.93 -25.37 -14.69
C LEU A 346 -10.65 -26.87 -14.89
N PRO A 347 -9.97 -27.26 -15.98
CA PRO A 347 -9.59 -28.65 -16.19
C PRO A 347 -8.68 -29.17 -15.07
N VAL A 348 -8.91 -30.42 -14.65
CA VAL A 348 -8.04 -31.09 -13.68
C VAL A 348 -6.68 -31.36 -14.34
N ALA A 349 -5.62 -30.79 -13.78
CA ALA A 349 -4.26 -31.05 -14.21
C ALA A 349 -3.81 -32.46 -13.79
N ASP A 350 -3.06 -33.16 -14.65
CA ASP A 350 -2.27 -34.30 -14.20
C ASP A 350 -1.12 -33.85 -13.27
N GLU A 351 -0.49 -34.79 -12.58
CA GLU A 351 0.53 -34.50 -11.56
C GLU A 351 1.75 -33.75 -12.14
N ALA A 352 2.12 -34.03 -13.39
CA ALA A 352 3.24 -33.37 -14.07
C ALA A 352 2.88 -31.92 -14.42
N ALA A 353 1.71 -31.70 -15.03
CA ALA A 353 1.20 -30.39 -15.38
C ALA A 353 1.00 -29.51 -14.13
N ALA A 354 0.54 -30.08 -13.01
CA ALA A 354 0.33 -29.36 -11.75
C ALA A 354 1.65 -28.82 -11.14
N ARG A 355 2.80 -29.39 -11.49
CA ARG A 355 4.13 -29.01 -10.97
C ARG A 355 4.89 -28.02 -11.85
N ASP A 356 4.38 -27.69 -13.05
CA ASP A 356 5.06 -26.76 -13.95
C ASP A 356 5.13 -25.35 -13.32
N PRO A 357 6.33 -24.79 -13.04
CA PRO A 357 6.47 -23.48 -12.39
C PRO A 357 5.93 -22.32 -13.24
N ASP A 358 5.84 -22.47 -14.56
CA ASP A 358 5.25 -21.46 -15.44
C ASP A 358 3.72 -21.62 -15.47
N LEU A 359 3.03 -20.72 -14.78
CA LEU A 359 1.57 -20.72 -14.70
C LEU A 359 0.91 -20.51 -16.06
N GLN A 360 1.65 -20.00 -17.05
CA GLN A 360 1.17 -19.84 -18.42
C GLN A 360 1.08 -21.17 -19.18
N LEU A 361 1.76 -22.21 -18.71
CA LEU A 361 1.76 -23.54 -19.31
C LEU A 361 0.96 -24.54 -18.47
N ARG A 362 0.92 -24.33 -17.15
CA ARG A 362 0.20 -25.16 -16.19
C ARG A 362 -1.29 -25.31 -16.55
N ALA A 363 -1.74 -26.56 -16.68
CA ALA A 363 -3.15 -26.88 -16.92
C ALA A 363 -4.05 -26.29 -15.82
N GLY A 364 -5.19 -25.73 -16.20
CA GLY A 364 -6.06 -24.97 -15.30
C GLY A 364 -5.61 -23.53 -15.07
N CYS A 365 -4.32 -23.26 -14.83
CA CYS A 365 -3.83 -21.90 -14.59
C CYS A 365 -3.65 -21.08 -15.87
N LYS A 366 -3.23 -21.71 -16.98
CA LYS A 366 -2.92 -21.01 -18.24
C LYS A 366 -4.06 -20.16 -18.80
N TYR A 367 -5.31 -20.50 -18.46
CA TYR A 367 -6.50 -19.79 -18.91
C TYR A 367 -6.44 -18.30 -18.55
N CYS A 368 -6.09 -17.99 -17.29
CA CYS A 368 -5.91 -16.60 -16.85
C CYS A 368 -4.45 -16.14 -17.00
N HIS A 369 -3.49 -17.02 -16.67
CA HIS A 369 -2.09 -16.61 -16.51
C HIS A 369 -1.38 -16.32 -17.83
N SER A 370 -1.81 -16.88 -18.96
CA SER A 370 -1.24 -16.54 -20.28
C SER A 370 -1.40 -15.06 -20.66
N LEU A 371 -2.41 -14.38 -20.10
CA LEU A 371 -2.63 -12.94 -20.25
C LEU A 371 -2.15 -12.15 -19.02
N LEU A 372 -2.36 -12.69 -17.81
CA LEU A 372 -2.02 -11.99 -16.56
C LEU A 372 -0.52 -11.83 -16.35
N GLU A 373 0.31 -12.84 -16.62
CA GLU A 373 1.77 -12.73 -16.41
C GLU A 373 2.40 -11.63 -17.29
N PRO A 374 2.16 -11.55 -18.62
CA PRO A 374 2.71 -10.46 -19.41
C PRO A 374 2.14 -9.09 -19.02
N ALA A 375 0.86 -9.01 -18.65
CA ALA A 375 0.27 -7.77 -18.14
C ALA A 375 0.94 -7.30 -16.84
N ALA A 376 1.17 -8.22 -15.90
CA ALA A 376 1.83 -7.96 -14.63
C ALA A 376 3.28 -7.45 -14.83
N ALA A 377 3.98 -7.94 -15.85
CA ALA A 377 5.35 -7.52 -16.17
C ALA A 377 5.47 -6.00 -16.46
N HIS A 378 4.40 -5.29 -16.83
CA HIS A 378 4.42 -3.82 -16.97
C HIS A 378 4.72 -3.11 -15.63
N TRP A 379 4.36 -3.70 -14.49
CA TRP A 379 4.77 -3.21 -13.16
C TRP A 379 6.08 -3.82 -12.67
N GLY A 380 6.78 -4.62 -13.47
CA GLY A 380 7.97 -5.35 -13.03
C GLY A 380 9.15 -4.48 -12.59
N ARG A 381 9.07 -3.16 -12.85
CA ARG A 381 10.01 -2.15 -12.36
C ARG A 381 9.61 -1.48 -11.05
N TRP A 382 8.38 -1.72 -10.59
CA TRP A 382 7.88 -1.26 -9.32
C TRP A 382 8.00 -2.40 -8.31
N THR A 383 8.69 -2.15 -7.21
CA THR A 383 8.85 -3.15 -6.16
C THR A 383 7.50 -3.71 -5.70
N GLU A 384 7.42 -5.03 -5.57
CA GLU A 384 6.29 -5.65 -4.87
C GLU A 384 6.39 -5.32 -3.37
N GLN A 385 5.26 -5.31 -2.67
CA GLN A 385 5.16 -4.90 -1.27
C GLN A 385 5.80 -3.53 -1.03
N GLY A 386 5.62 -2.59 -1.96
CA GLY A 386 6.40 -1.36 -1.95
C GLY A 386 5.99 -0.37 -3.02
N ILE A 387 6.75 0.73 -3.07
CA ILE A 387 6.61 1.84 -4.02
C ILE A 387 7.94 2.26 -4.63
N GLY A 388 9.03 1.54 -4.32
CA GLY A 388 10.33 1.79 -4.93
C GLY A 388 10.34 1.47 -6.43
N TYR A 389 11.21 2.15 -7.17
CA TYR A 389 11.37 1.99 -8.61
C TYR A 389 12.76 1.44 -8.96
N LEU A 390 12.80 0.42 -9.81
CA LEU A 390 13.99 -0.29 -10.25
C LEU A 390 14.43 0.23 -11.63
N ASP A 391 15.14 1.35 -11.62
CA ASP A 391 15.70 1.95 -12.84
C ASP A 391 16.49 0.92 -13.68
N PRO A 392 16.26 0.83 -15.00
CA PRO A 392 16.94 -0.14 -15.86
C PRO A 392 18.47 -0.03 -15.93
N ALA A 393 19.05 1.15 -15.73
CA ALA A 393 20.50 1.31 -15.77
C ALA A 393 21.16 0.70 -14.52
N THR A 394 20.53 0.83 -13.36
CA THR A 394 21.03 0.26 -12.09
C THR A 394 20.58 -1.18 -11.87
N PHE A 395 19.37 -1.51 -12.33
CA PHE A 395 18.73 -2.81 -12.21
C PHE A 395 18.44 -3.36 -13.60
N PRO A 396 19.44 -3.80 -14.41
CA PRO A 396 19.17 -4.35 -15.72
C PRO A 396 18.29 -5.62 -15.63
N PRO A 397 17.55 -5.99 -16.69
CA PRO A 397 16.73 -7.21 -16.70
C PRO A 397 17.49 -8.48 -16.28
N GLN A 398 18.76 -8.58 -16.66
CA GLN A 398 19.70 -9.65 -16.30
C GLN A 398 20.92 -9.01 -15.63
N ARG A 399 21.38 -9.56 -14.50
CA ARG A 399 22.57 -9.07 -13.79
C ARG A 399 23.58 -10.19 -13.57
N ALA A 400 24.77 -10.05 -14.17
CA ALA A 400 25.79 -11.09 -14.22
C ALA A 400 26.36 -11.49 -12.84
N ASP A 401 26.41 -10.57 -11.87
CA ASP A 401 26.83 -10.88 -10.51
C ASP A 401 25.77 -11.69 -9.74
N CYS A 402 24.49 -11.40 -9.95
CA CYS A 402 23.38 -12.20 -9.39
C CYS A 402 23.30 -13.58 -10.03
N GLU A 403 23.54 -13.68 -11.33
CA GLU A 403 23.63 -14.95 -12.04
C GLU A 403 24.78 -15.79 -11.47
N ARG A 404 25.98 -15.21 -11.40
CA ARG A 404 27.16 -15.89 -10.85
C ARG A 404 26.94 -16.36 -9.41
N CYS A 405 26.35 -15.54 -8.54
CA CYS A 405 26.11 -15.97 -7.16
C CYS A 405 25.10 -17.13 -7.09
N GLY A 406 24.05 -17.08 -7.92
CA GLY A 406 23.04 -18.14 -7.99
C GLY A 406 23.56 -19.47 -8.55
N LEU A 407 24.47 -19.43 -9.53
CA LEU A 407 25.05 -20.64 -10.14
C LEU A 407 26.20 -21.26 -9.34
N THR A 408 26.99 -20.43 -8.65
CA THR A 408 28.21 -20.91 -7.96
C THR A 408 28.01 -21.16 -6.46
N GLY A 409 26.87 -20.73 -5.89
CA GLY A 409 26.63 -20.79 -4.45
C GLY A 409 27.44 -19.76 -3.64
N GLN A 410 28.09 -18.80 -4.30
CA GLN A 410 28.69 -17.64 -3.62
C GLN A 410 27.60 -16.81 -2.91
N GLY A 411 27.99 -16.12 -1.83
CA GLY A 411 27.08 -15.23 -1.12
C GLY A 411 26.54 -14.12 -2.03
N CYS A 412 25.24 -14.12 -2.31
CA CYS A 412 24.60 -13.06 -3.08
C CYS A 412 24.57 -11.72 -2.32
N SER A 413 24.54 -10.61 -3.04
CA SER A 413 24.24 -9.30 -2.43
C SER A 413 22.78 -9.22 -1.97
N THR A 414 22.46 -8.22 -1.15
CA THR A 414 21.07 -7.98 -0.70
C THR A 414 20.18 -7.66 -1.89
N GLU A 415 20.64 -6.84 -2.83
CA GLU A 415 19.91 -6.50 -4.05
C GLU A 415 19.64 -7.74 -4.90
N CYS A 416 20.63 -8.63 -5.07
CA CYS A 416 20.44 -9.88 -5.81
C CYS A 416 19.36 -10.75 -5.16
N ARG A 417 19.42 -10.96 -3.84
CA ARG A 417 18.39 -11.75 -3.13
C ARG A 417 17.00 -11.13 -3.21
N GLN A 418 16.92 -9.81 -3.24
CA GLN A 418 15.67 -9.08 -3.14
C GLN A 418 14.96 -8.94 -4.50
N PHE A 419 15.70 -8.69 -5.57
CA PHE A 419 15.11 -8.31 -6.86
C PHE A 419 15.34 -9.31 -7.99
N TYR A 420 16.29 -10.23 -7.85
CA TYR A 420 16.70 -11.17 -8.89
C TYR A 420 16.47 -12.62 -8.48
N LEU A 421 16.29 -13.49 -9.47
CA LEU A 421 16.21 -14.92 -9.27
C LEU A 421 17.62 -15.46 -9.02
N VAL A 422 17.96 -15.75 -7.77
CA VAL A 422 19.27 -16.29 -7.38
C VAL A 422 19.22 -17.77 -7.01
N ARG A 423 18.03 -18.38 -7.03
CA ARG A 423 17.84 -19.80 -6.72
C ARG A 423 16.74 -20.36 -7.60
N SER A 424 17.07 -21.40 -8.34
CA SER A 424 16.12 -22.21 -9.09
C SER A 424 15.50 -23.30 -8.20
N LEU A 425 14.19 -23.52 -8.35
CA LEU A 425 13.46 -24.61 -7.70
C LEU A 425 13.12 -25.74 -8.68
N SER A 426 13.33 -25.54 -9.99
CA SER A 426 13.14 -26.56 -11.02
C SER A 426 13.96 -26.26 -12.28
N PRO A 427 14.27 -27.27 -13.12
CA PRO A 427 15.12 -27.07 -14.31
C PRO A 427 14.62 -25.99 -15.29
N GLN A 428 13.31 -25.74 -15.33
CA GLN A 428 12.71 -24.70 -16.17
C GLN A 428 13.08 -23.28 -15.70
N GLU A 429 13.45 -23.10 -14.43
CA GLU A 429 13.86 -21.81 -13.88
C GLU A 429 15.35 -21.52 -14.07
N ASP A 430 16.16 -22.52 -14.41
CA ASP A 430 17.62 -22.39 -14.51
C ASP A 430 18.04 -21.32 -15.53
N ALA A 431 17.32 -21.21 -16.64
CA ALA A 431 17.55 -20.21 -17.68
C ALA A 431 17.28 -18.75 -17.23
N PHE A 432 16.64 -18.57 -16.08
CA PHE A 432 16.26 -17.26 -15.54
C PHE A 432 17.12 -16.85 -14.34
N ILE A 433 18.11 -17.65 -13.95
CA ILE A 433 19.03 -17.28 -12.86
C ILE A 433 19.74 -15.97 -13.22
N GLY A 434 19.72 -14.99 -12.32
CA GLY A 434 20.22 -13.64 -12.56
C GLY A 434 19.24 -12.69 -13.24
N MET A 435 18.02 -13.13 -13.56
CA MET A 435 16.95 -12.29 -14.12
C MET A 435 16.15 -11.60 -13.02
N LEU A 436 15.64 -10.38 -13.28
CA LEU A 436 14.67 -9.74 -12.41
C LEU A 436 13.47 -10.65 -12.16
N ASN A 437 13.05 -10.78 -10.90
CA ASN A 437 11.98 -11.69 -10.48
C ASN A 437 10.69 -11.47 -11.26
N ALA A 438 10.36 -10.21 -11.57
CA ALA A 438 9.14 -9.86 -12.30
C ALA A 438 9.16 -10.21 -13.79
N TYR A 439 10.32 -10.60 -14.35
CA TYR A 439 10.48 -10.97 -15.76
C TYR A 439 10.68 -12.48 -15.95
N LYS A 440 10.68 -13.27 -14.88
CA LYS A 440 10.74 -14.73 -14.95
C LYS A 440 9.60 -15.26 -15.84
N PHE A 441 9.91 -16.19 -16.74
CA PHE A 441 8.99 -16.75 -17.73
C PHE A 441 8.39 -15.76 -18.74
N ARG A 442 8.96 -14.55 -18.84
CA ARG A 442 8.62 -13.63 -19.93
C ARG A 442 9.18 -14.15 -21.25
N ARG A 443 8.31 -14.21 -22.27
CA ARG A 443 8.65 -14.62 -23.63
C ARG A 443 8.95 -13.39 -24.50
N GLU A 444 9.57 -13.59 -25.66
CA GLU A 444 9.87 -12.51 -26.59
C GLU A 444 8.60 -11.73 -27.03
N ASP A 445 7.47 -12.41 -27.22
CA ASP A 445 6.20 -11.80 -27.61
C ASP A 445 5.57 -10.90 -26.51
N HIS A 446 6.07 -11.00 -25.28
CA HIS A 446 5.66 -10.15 -24.15
C HIS A 446 6.47 -8.86 -24.06
N VAL A 447 7.56 -8.74 -24.82
CA VAL A 447 8.41 -7.54 -24.87
C VAL A 447 7.88 -6.65 -25.98
N ARG A 448 7.13 -5.61 -25.62
CA ARG A 448 6.61 -4.59 -26.54
C ARG A 448 7.19 -3.24 -26.22
#